data_AF-A0A3E1R755-F1
#
_entry.id   AF-A0A3E1R755-F1
#
_cell.length_a   1.000
_cell.length_b   1.000
_cell.length_c   1.000
_cell.angle_alpha   90.00
_cell.angle_beta   90.00
_cell.angle_gamma   90.00
#
_symmetry.space_group_name_H-M   'P 1'
#
loop_
_entity.id
_entity.type
_entity.pdbx_description
1 polymer ?
#
loop_
_entity_poly.entity_id
_entity_poly.type
_entity_poly.pdbx_seq_one_letter_code
_entity_poly.pdbx_strand_id
1 'polypeptide(L)'
;MPVSGRYLLINASISNDRIAGADPEDLLVPGLYKAFVPDDLSIGLAARCAFEAFNCVVPISNLDTIELAVWDPDSDAVIEIDFETEIDSMELGNRCLGFEQYAVTSYSINPRPYPMERLFP
;
A
#
# COMPACT_ATOMS: atom_id res chain seq x y z
N MET A 1 21.52 5.52 16.81
CA MET A 1 20.52 4.93 15.91
C MET A 1 19.66 4.02 16.75
N PRO A 2 18.32 4.19 16.79
CA PRO A 2 17.47 3.24 17.50
C PRO A 2 17.68 1.85 16.89
N VAL A 3 17.96 0.87 17.74
CA VAL A 3 18.26 -0.52 17.35
C VAL A 3 17.04 -1.43 17.58
N SER A 4 16.00 -0.88 18.18
CA SER A 4 14.73 -1.54 18.48
C SER A 4 13.63 -0.96 17.60
N GLY A 5 12.84 -1.86 17.02
CA GLY A 5 11.71 -1.53 16.20
C GLY A 5 10.84 -2.77 16.03
N ARG A 6 9.72 -2.57 15.37
CA ARG A 6 8.76 -3.62 15.03
C ARG A 6 8.44 -3.59 13.56
N TYR A 7 7.83 -4.67 13.07
CA TYR A 7 7.34 -4.70 11.72
C TYR A 7 5.86 -4.34 11.69
N LEU A 8 5.51 -3.39 10.83
CA LEU A 8 4.13 -3.18 10.41
C LEU A 8 3.94 -3.75 9.00
N LEU A 9 2.75 -4.23 8.73
CA LEU A 9 2.35 -4.77 7.44
C LEU A 9 1.48 -3.75 6.72
N ILE A 10 1.74 -3.51 5.44
CA ILE A 10 0.88 -2.70 4.58
C ILE A 10 0.20 -3.66 3.60
N ASN A 11 -1.12 -3.77 3.70
CA ASN A 11 -1.93 -4.49 2.72
C ASN A 11 -2.41 -3.51 1.65
N ALA A 12 -1.95 -3.72 0.43
CA ALA A 12 -2.42 -3.00 -0.75
C ALA A 12 -3.38 -3.91 -1.53
N SER A 13 -4.60 -3.44 -1.75
CA SER A 13 -5.65 -4.23 -2.39
C SER A 13 -6.46 -3.41 -3.38
N ILE A 14 -7.06 -4.09 -4.35
CA ILE A 14 -8.04 -3.51 -5.28
C ILE A 14 -9.38 -4.21 -5.05
N SER A 15 -10.44 -3.42 -4.88
CA SER A 15 -11.80 -3.93 -4.84
C SER A 15 -12.21 -4.53 -6.20
N ASN A 16 -12.88 -5.69 -6.18
CA ASN A 16 -13.14 -6.50 -7.38
C ASN A 16 -13.93 -5.77 -8.48
N ASP A 17 -14.79 -4.83 -8.10
CA ASP A 17 -15.59 -3.99 -9.00
C ASP A 17 -14.75 -2.95 -9.75
N ARG A 18 -13.56 -2.61 -9.24
CA ARG A 18 -12.68 -1.60 -9.84
C ARG A 18 -11.59 -2.17 -10.75
N ILE A 19 -11.32 -3.48 -10.69
CA ILE A 19 -10.28 -4.14 -11.51
C ILE A 19 -10.49 -3.90 -13.01
N ALA A 20 -11.74 -3.88 -13.48
CA ALA A 20 -12.04 -3.76 -14.91
C ALA A 20 -11.76 -2.37 -15.52
N GLY A 21 -11.49 -1.37 -14.68
CA GLY A 21 -11.13 -0.01 -15.09
C GLY A 21 -9.82 0.50 -14.48
N ALA A 22 -9.09 -0.36 -13.78
CA ALA A 22 -7.80 -0.02 -13.19
C ALA A 22 -6.73 0.12 -14.27
N ASP A 23 -5.81 1.06 -14.08
CA ASP A 23 -4.68 1.19 -14.98
C ASP A 23 -3.74 -0.03 -14.84
N PRO A 24 -2.99 -0.41 -15.89
CA PRO A 24 -2.09 -1.57 -15.82
C PRO A 24 -1.07 -1.49 -14.68
N GLU A 25 -0.67 -0.28 -14.29
CA GLU A 25 0.26 -0.01 -13.20
C GLU A 25 -0.36 -0.32 -11.83
N ASP A 26 -1.65 -0.01 -11.65
CA ASP A 26 -2.41 -0.34 -10.43
C ASP A 26 -2.41 -1.85 -10.19
N LEU A 27 -2.52 -2.66 -11.24
CA LEU A 27 -2.65 -4.12 -11.11
C LEU A 27 -1.37 -4.83 -10.64
N LEU A 28 -0.24 -4.12 -10.61
CA LEU A 28 1.06 -4.65 -10.17
C LEU A 28 1.37 -4.36 -8.69
N VAL A 29 0.63 -3.43 -8.08
CA VAL A 29 0.84 -2.95 -6.71
C VAL A 29 0.22 -3.84 -5.62
N PRO A 30 -0.91 -4.55 -5.84
CA PRO A 30 -1.53 -5.32 -4.78
C PRO A 30 -0.65 -6.42 -4.20
N GLY A 31 -0.68 -6.50 -2.88
CA GLY A 31 0.18 -7.40 -2.12
C GLY A 31 0.32 -6.98 -0.68
N LEU A 32 1.13 -7.75 0.04
CA LEU A 32 1.50 -7.49 1.42
C LEU A 32 2.94 -6.98 1.45
N TYR A 33 3.12 -5.81 2.05
CA TYR A 33 4.41 -5.18 2.24
C TYR A 33 4.72 -5.11 3.72
N LYS A 34 5.99 -4.97 4.06
CA LYS A 34 6.46 -4.93 5.43
C LYS A 34 7.41 -3.76 5.60
N ALA A 35 7.15 -2.92 6.60
CA ALA A 35 8.02 -1.83 6.99
C ALA A 35 8.55 -2.07 8.40
N PHE A 36 9.84 -1.90 8.61
CA PHE A 36 10.44 -1.92 9.94
C PHE A 36 10.43 -0.50 10.51
N VAL A 37 9.63 -0.29 11.54
CA VAL A 37 9.38 1.02 12.16
C VAL A 37 10.06 1.11 13.52
N PRO A 38 10.64 2.27 13.88
CA PRO A 38 11.19 2.50 15.21
C PRO A 38 10.12 2.41 16.31
N ASP A 39 10.45 1.84 17.46
CA ASP A 39 9.51 1.71 18.60
C ASP A 39 9.27 3.01 19.36
N ASP A 40 10.10 4.04 19.15
CA ASP A 40 9.92 5.36 19.76
C ASP A 40 8.77 6.15 19.12
N LEU A 41 8.18 5.64 18.03
CA LEU A 41 7.00 6.21 17.40
C LEU A 41 5.71 5.71 18.06
N SER A 42 4.79 6.63 18.33
CA SER A 42 3.40 6.28 18.67
C SER A 42 2.75 5.51 17.51
N ILE A 43 1.71 4.73 17.81
CA ILE A 43 1.14 3.79 16.82
C ILE A 43 0.69 4.46 15.52
N GLY A 44 0.08 5.65 15.60
CA GLY A 44 -0.30 6.44 14.42
C GLY A 44 0.91 6.95 13.62
N LEU A 45 1.97 7.42 14.31
CA LEU A 45 3.20 7.86 13.65
C LEU A 45 4.00 6.69 13.05
N ALA A 46 3.93 5.51 13.68
CA ALA A 46 4.53 4.29 13.18
C ALA A 46 3.81 3.81 11.90
N ALA A 47 2.47 3.81 11.89
CA ALA A 47 1.69 3.52 10.70
C ALA A 47 1.96 4.53 9.58
N ARG A 48 2.12 5.81 9.94
CA ARG A 48 2.50 6.86 9.00
C ARG A 48 3.89 6.65 8.40
N CYS A 49 4.88 6.29 9.22
CA CYS A 49 6.21 5.90 8.73
C CYS A 49 6.10 4.78 7.69
N ALA A 50 5.38 3.72 8.02
CA ALA A 50 5.20 2.56 7.13
C ALA A 50 4.55 2.95 5.80
N PHE A 51 3.53 3.83 5.84
CA PHE A 51 2.87 4.37 4.66
C PHE A 51 3.80 5.23 3.80
N GLU A 52 4.55 6.15 4.40
CA GLU A 52 5.49 7.01 3.65
C GLU A 52 6.63 6.19 3.04
N ALA A 53 7.15 5.19 3.77
CA ALA A 53 8.14 4.26 3.23
C ALA A 53 7.61 3.49 2.02
N PHE A 54 6.35 3.05 2.05
CA PHE A 54 5.66 2.48 0.90
C PHE A 54 5.58 3.48 -0.27
N ASN A 55 5.14 4.72 0.00
CA ASN A 55 5.00 5.76 -1.03
C ASN A 55 6.33 6.14 -1.71
N CYS A 56 7.46 6.03 -1.00
CA CYS A 56 8.79 6.25 -1.59
C CYS A 56 9.17 5.19 -2.64
N VAL A 57 8.63 3.97 -2.52
CA VAL A 57 8.93 2.86 -3.44
C VAL A 57 7.85 2.73 -4.52
N VAL A 58 6.60 2.91 -4.12
CA VAL A 58 5.41 2.84 -4.97
C VAL A 58 4.76 4.22 -4.94
N PRO A 59 5.03 5.10 -5.92
CA PRO A 59 4.49 6.45 -5.93
C PRO A 59 2.95 6.42 -6.08
N ILE A 60 2.24 6.68 -4.98
CA ILE A 60 0.77 6.58 -4.88
C ILE A 60 0.07 7.67 -5.68
N SER A 61 0.77 8.73 -6.11
CA SER A 61 0.19 9.87 -6.84
C SER A 61 -0.55 9.49 -8.13
N ASN A 62 -0.39 8.25 -8.61
CA ASN A 62 -1.03 7.71 -9.80
C ASN A 62 -1.97 6.51 -9.51
N LEU A 63 -2.20 6.16 -8.23
CA LEU A 63 -2.89 4.93 -7.85
C LEU A 63 -4.28 5.21 -7.26
N ASP A 64 -5.24 5.48 -8.13
CA ASP A 64 -6.61 5.89 -7.75
C ASP A 64 -7.47 4.70 -7.28
N THR A 65 -7.03 3.49 -7.60
CA THR A 65 -7.80 2.25 -7.39
C THR A 65 -7.33 1.44 -6.17
N ILE A 66 -6.19 1.81 -5.59
CA ILE A 66 -5.55 1.05 -4.52
C ILE A 66 -6.08 1.47 -3.15
N GLU A 67 -6.59 0.49 -2.41
CA GLU A 67 -6.93 0.61 -1.00
C GLU A 67 -5.73 0.15 -0.17
N LEU A 68 -5.37 0.95 0.84
CA LEU A 68 -4.24 0.69 1.73
C LEU A 68 -4.71 0.55 3.17
N ALA A 69 -4.24 -0.50 3.85
CA ALA A 69 -4.42 -0.69 5.28
C ALA A 69 -3.08 -1.04 5.92
N VAL A 70 -2.78 -0.43 7.07
CA VAL A 70 -1.61 -0.79 7.88
C VAL A 70 -2.07 -1.67 9.03
N TRP A 71 -1.37 -2.77 9.25
CA TRP A 71 -1.67 -3.79 10.25
C TRP A 71 -0.47 -4.01 11.16
N ASP A 72 -0.72 -4.10 12.46
CA ASP A 72 0.25 -4.54 13.45
C ASP A 72 0.05 -6.05 13.73
N PRO A 73 1.00 -6.92 13.30
CA PRO A 73 0.86 -8.37 13.47
C PRO A 73 0.93 -8.82 14.93
N ASP A 74 1.50 -8.02 15.84
CA ASP A 74 1.64 -8.40 17.25
C ASP A 74 0.33 -8.21 18.01
N SER A 75 -0.43 -7.17 17.66
CA SER A 75 -1.72 -6.84 18.29
C SER A 75 -2.94 -7.28 17.47
N ASP A 76 -2.73 -7.77 16.25
CA ASP A 76 -3.75 -8.09 15.26
C ASP A 76 -4.66 -6.89 14.91
N ALA A 77 -4.14 -5.66 15.07
CA ALA A 77 -4.92 -4.44 14.92
C ALA A 77 -4.67 -3.76 13.57
N VAL A 78 -5.75 -3.44 12.84
CA VAL A 78 -5.69 -2.51 11.71
C VAL A 78 -5.57 -1.09 12.28
N ILE A 79 -4.55 -0.36 11.84
CA ILE A 79 -4.26 0.99 12.30
C ILE A 79 -4.80 1.96 11.26
N GLU A 80 -5.77 2.78 11.65
CA GLU A 80 -6.23 3.89 10.81
C GLU A 80 -5.10 4.90 10.63
N ILE A 81 -4.83 5.22 9.37
CA ILE A 81 -3.93 6.31 9.02
C ILE A 81 -4.78 7.58 8.99
N ASP A 82 -4.46 8.51 9.88
CA ASP A 82 -5.02 9.85 9.81
C ASP A 82 -4.40 10.59 8.60
N PHE A 83 -5.20 10.76 7.55
CA PHE A 83 -4.84 11.50 6.34
C PHE A 83 -5.19 13.00 6.43
N GLU A 84 -5.86 13.46 7.49
CA GLU A 84 -6.24 14.87 7.64
C GLU A 84 -5.09 15.73 8.19
N THR A 85 -4.08 15.11 8.80
CA THR A 85 -2.89 15.81 9.29
C THR A 85 -1.94 16.10 8.11
N GLU A 86 -1.73 17.40 7.80
CA GLU A 86 -0.98 17.88 6.62
C GLU A 86 0.28 17.07 6.31
N ILE A 87 0.21 16.45 5.12
CA ILE A 87 0.90 15.23 4.71
C ILE A 87 2.35 15.46 4.22
N ASP A 88 2.73 16.71 3.93
CA ASP A 88 3.95 17.00 3.16
C ASP A 88 5.20 17.35 3.98
N SER A 89 5.14 17.38 5.32
CA SER A 89 6.18 18.07 6.12
C SER A 89 6.99 17.24 7.12
N MET A 90 6.68 15.96 7.34
CA MET A 90 7.32 15.20 8.43
C MET A 90 8.44 14.24 8.02
N GLU A 91 8.58 13.91 6.74
CA GLU A 91 9.61 12.98 6.20
C GLU A 91 9.78 11.68 7.04
N LEU A 92 8.68 11.16 7.60
CA LEU A 92 8.72 10.00 8.49
C LEU A 92 9.10 8.72 7.74
N GLY A 93 8.88 8.66 6.42
CA GLY A 93 9.39 7.56 5.58
C GLY A 93 10.89 7.31 5.75
N ASN A 94 11.70 8.36 5.94
CA ASN A 94 13.14 8.25 6.17
C ASN A 94 13.51 7.70 7.56
N ARG A 95 12.55 7.66 8.48
CA ARG A 95 12.74 7.09 9.82
C ARG A 95 12.50 5.59 9.86
N CYS A 96 11.85 5.03 8.85
CA CYS A 96 11.67 3.59 8.73
C CYS A 96 13.04 2.96 8.45
N LEU A 97 13.39 1.93 9.22
CA LEU A 97 14.74 1.34 9.16
C LEU A 97 14.81 0.20 8.13
N GLY A 98 13.71 -0.07 7.41
CA GLY A 98 13.65 -1.02 6.31
C GLY A 98 12.26 -1.12 5.69
N PHE A 99 12.21 -1.53 4.43
CA PHE A 99 10.98 -1.80 3.68
C PHE A 99 11.21 -2.95 2.71
N GLU A 100 10.27 -3.90 2.67
CA GLU A 100 10.30 -5.05 1.76
C GLU A 100 8.89 -5.43 1.27
N GLN A 101 8.80 -5.96 0.05
CA GLN A 101 7.59 -6.64 -0.40
C GLN A 101 7.60 -8.07 0.15
N TYR A 102 6.58 -8.42 0.92
CA TYR A 102 6.52 -9.68 1.66
C TYR A 102 5.71 -10.76 0.93
N ALA A 103 4.61 -10.39 0.27
CA ALA A 103 3.83 -11.29 -0.58
C ALA A 103 3.20 -10.53 -1.76
N VAL A 104 3.19 -11.16 -2.94
CA VAL A 104 2.58 -10.58 -4.15
C VAL A 104 1.21 -11.18 -4.37
N THR A 105 0.21 -10.32 -4.64
CA THR A 105 -1.10 -10.77 -5.13
C THR A 105 -1.21 -10.40 -6.60
N SER A 106 -1.02 -11.38 -7.49
CA SER A 106 -1.19 -11.14 -8.93
C SER A 106 -2.65 -11.33 -9.34
N TYR A 107 -3.28 -10.29 -9.89
CA TYR A 107 -4.57 -10.42 -10.55
C TYR A 107 -4.36 -10.93 -11.99
N SER A 108 -4.80 -12.16 -12.27
CA SER A 108 -4.89 -12.66 -13.64
C SER A 108 -6.11 -12.02 -14.32
N ILE A 109 -5.90 -10.95 -15.07
CA ILE A 109 -6.91 -10.48 -16.03
C ILE A 109 -7.00 -11.56 -17.10
N ASN A 110 -7.99 -12.45 -17.02
CA ASN A 110 -8.42 -13.15 -18.23
C ASN A 110 -9.06 -12.06 -19.10
N PRO A 111 -8.45 -11.62 -20.21
CA PRO A 111 -9.12 -10.67 -21.08
C PRO A 111 -10.42 -11.33 -21.50
N ARG A 112 -11.56 -10.78 -21.04
CA ARG A 112 -12.85 -11.19 -21.60
C ARG A 112 -12.74 -10.85 -23.09
N PRO A 113 -12.93 -11.83 -24.00
CA PRO A 113 -12.85 -11.53 -25.42
C PRO A 113 -13.82 -10.40 -25.71
N TYR A 114 -13.33 -9.32 -26.33
CA TYR A 114 -14.18 -8.24 -26.81
C TYR A 114 -15.28 -8.87 -27.68
N PRO A 115 -16.58 -8.66 -27.38
CA PRO A 115 -17.64 -9.11 -28.27
C PRO A 115 -17.46 -8.40 -29.62
N MET A 116 -17.04 -9.14 -30.65
CA MET A 116 -16.79 -8.68 -32.03
C MET A 116 -18.05 -8.15 -32.73
N GLU A 117 -19.23 -8.21 -32.10
CA GLU A 117 -20.52 -7.83 -32.68
C GLU A 117 -20.69 -6.32 -32.94
N ARG A 118 -19.68 -5.49 -32.68
CA ARG A 118 -19.72 -4.03 -32.94
C ARG A 118 -18.60 -3.48 -33.82
N LEU A 119 -17.78 -4.33 -34.43
CA LEU A 119 -16.63 -3.88 -35.25
C LEU A 119 -16.91 -3.75 -36.75
N PHE A 120 -18.13 -4.03 -37.22
CA PHE A 120 -18.51 -3.82 -38.62
C PHE A 120 -19.91 -3.18 -38.72
N PRO A 121 -20.02 -1.89 -39.05
CA PRO A 121 -21.23 -1.34 -39.68
C PRO A 121 -21.37 -1.79 -41.14
#